data_AF-A0A2H5VLE2-F1
#
_entry.id   AF-A0A2H5VLE2-F1
#
_cell.length_a   1.000
_cell.length_b   1.000
_cell.length_c   1.000
_cell.angle_alpha   90.00
_cell.angle_beta   90.00
_cell.angle_gamma   90.00
#
_symmetry.space_group_name_H-M   'P 1'
#
loop_
_entity.id
_entity.type
_entity.pdbx_description
1 polymer ?
#
loop_
_entity_poly.entity_id
_entity_poly.type
_entity_poly.pdbx_seq_one_letter_code
_entity_poly.pdbx_strand_id
1 'polypeptide(L)'
;MPDELTVGDVTAVTLFQAAMNIPGRVLPDDPERRAAAERGEHLFAQIGCTDCHRPALILENPVFSEPNPFNPPGNLRPEDVRRPITFDLTRDGPGPRLERTPDGRAIVRAYTDLKRHVICDERDPLFCNERVIQDRVPTNQFLTRKLWDVGSTAPYGHRGDLTTITEAILHHAGEARPQRERFQALAQEDQAAIVEFLKTLQVLPPGAPPEVTESQLRELVRRRRAAGREWNQ
;
A
#
# COMPACT_ATOMS: atom_id res chain seq x y z
N MET A 1 -5.80 -31.27 -21.30
CA MET A 1 -5.74 -29.79 -21.18
C MET A 1 -4.29 -29.44 -20.85
N PRO A 2 -3.41 -29.19 -21.83
CA PRO A 2 -1.98 -28.96 -21.56
C PRO A 2 -1.65 -27.54 -21.09
N ASP A 3 -2.62 -26.61 -21.10
CA ASP A 3 -2.41 -25.17 -20.89
C ASP A 3 -3.04 -24.65 -19.58
N GLU A 4 -3.28 -25.51 -18.59
CA GLU A 4 -3.73 -25.09 -17.26
C GLU A 4 -2.54 -24.98 -16.30
N LEU A 5 -2.55 -23.94 -15.46
CA LEU A 5 -1.57 -23.81 -14.37
C LEU A 5 -1.69 -25.01 -13.45
N THR A 6 -0.57 -25.67 -13.19
CA THR A 6 -0.54 -26.74 -12.20
C THR A 6 -0.69 -26.15 -10.79
N VAL A 7 -1.01 -27.00 -9.80
CA VAL A 7 -0.96 -26.60 -8.40
C VAL A 7 0.41 -26.03 -8.04
N GLY A 8 1.48 -26.62 -8.58
CA GLY A 8 2.85 -26.12 -8.39
C GLY A 8 3.05 -24.72 -8.95
N ASP A 9 2.48 -24.41 -10.12
CA ASP A 9 2.58 -23.07 -10.73
C ASP A 9 1.80 -22.04 -9.93
N VAL A 10 0.58 -22.38 -9.47
CA VAL A 10 -0.21 -21.50 -8.60
C VAL A 10 0.54 -21.23 -7.29
N THR A 11 1.06 -22.27 -6.64
CA THR A 11 1.89 -22.12 -5.44
C THR A 11 3.12 -21.24 -5.72
N ALA A 12 3.82 -21.43 -6.83
CA ALA A 12 4.98 -20.62 -7.18
C ALA A 12 4.63 -19.13 -7.35
N VAL A 13 3.51 -18.81 -8.00
CA VAL A 13 3.03 -17.43 -8.16
C VAL A 13 2.64 -16.83 -6.81
N THR A 14 1.93 -17.57 -5.96
CA THR A 14 1.56 -17.12 -4.61
C THR A 14 2.80 -16.82 -3.76
N LEU A 15 3.79 -17.72 -3.78
CA LEU A 15 5.06 -17.52 -3.06
C LEU A 15 5.84 -16.34 -3.62
N PHE A 16 5.88 -16.18 -4.95
CA PHE A 16 6.51 -15.03 -5.57
C PHE A 16 5.87 -13.72 -5.10
N GLN A 17 4.54 -13.62 -5.12
CA GLN A 17 3.82 -12.42 -4.66
C GLN A 17 4.06 -12.13 -3.18
N ALA A 18 4.01 -13.15 -2.33
CA ALA A 18 4.17 -13.01 -0.88
C ALA A 18 5.62 -12.68 -0.49
N ALA A 19 6.61 -13.12 -1.27
CA ALA A 19 8.03 -12.88 -1.00
C ALA A 19 8.56 -11.57 -1.59
N MET A 20 7.76 -10.78 -2.33
CA MET A 20 8.20 -9.48 -2.82
C MET A 20 8.55 -8.53 -1.67
N ASN A 21 9.55 -7.68 -1.89
CA ASN A 21 9.88 -6.65 -0.92
C ASN A 21 8.72 -5.65 -0.75
N ILE A 22 8.60 -5.09 0.43
CA ILE A 22 7.62 -4.03 0.67
C ILE A 22 8.09 -2.69 0.08
N PRO A 23 7.14 -1.79 -0.22
CA PRO A 23 7.46 -0.37 -0.46
C PRO A 23 8.17 0.26 0.75
N GLY A 24 8.71 1.46 0.54
CA GLY A 24 9.38 2.23 1.60
C GLY A 24 9.20 3.73 1.43
N ARG A 25 10.08 4.50 2.07
CA ARG A 25 10.06 5.96 2.00
C ARG A 25 11.22 6.50 1.18
N VAL A 26 10.91 7.46 0.31
CA VAL A 26 11.88 8.25 -0.46
C VAL A 26 11.80 9.69 0.05
N LEU A 27 12.81 10.11 0.80
CA LEU A 27 12.88 11.45 1.36
C LEU A 27 13.45 12.43 0.33
N PRO A 28 12.87 13.63 0.18
CA PRO A 28 13.46 14.70 -0.60
C PRO A 28 14.90 14.99 -0.14
N ASP A 29 15.81 15.21 -1.10
CA ASP A 29 17.16 15.69 -0.78
C ASP A 29 17.11 17.14 -0.24
N ASP A 30 16.16 17.92 -0.75
CA ASP A 30 15.94 19.31 -0.36
C ASP A 30 15.37 19.41 1.07
N PRO A 31 16.01 20.18 1.98
CA PRO A 31 15.56 20.28 3.38
C PRO A 31 14.17 20.91 3.55
N GLU A 32 13.78 21.86 2.71
CA GLU A 32 12.47 22.51 2.82
C GLU A 32 11.35 21.56 2.41
N ARG A 33 11.54 20.82 1.31
CA ARG A 33 10.62 19.75 0.88
C ARG A 33 10.53 18.63 1.91
N ARG A 34 11.66 18.27 2.54
CA ARG A 34 11.65 17.28 3.63
C ARG A 34 10.85 17.77 4.83
N ALA A 35 11.08 19.01 5.26
CA ALA A 35 10.30 19.62 6.34
C ALA A 35 8.81 19.73 5.96
N ALA A 36 8.49 20.01 4.70
CA ALA A 36 7.11 20.01 4.21
C ALA A 36 6.48 18.62 4.26
N ALA A 37 7.20 17.56 3.87
CA ALA A 37 6.71 16.19 3.99
C ALA A 37 6.48 15.77 5.46
N GLU A 38 7.37 16.15 6.37
CA GLU A 38 7.20 15.89 7.81
C GLU A 38 5.98 16.62 8.38
N ARG A 39 5.81 17.91 8.06
CA ARG A 39 4.59 18.66 8.42
C ARG A 39 3.34 18.04 7.79
N GLY A 40 3.43 17.61 6.54
CA GLY A 40 2.35 16.98 5.80
C GLY A 40 1.85 15.70 6.45
N GLU A 41 2.76 14.87 6.97
CA GLU A 41 2.40 13.66 7.72
C GLU A 41 1.65 14.00 9.01
N HIS A 42 2.10 15.04 9.72
CA HIS A 42 1.41 15.51 10.93
C HIS A 42 0.00 16.04 10.60
N LEU A 43 -0.11 16.90 9.57
CA LEU A 43 -1.39 17.45 9.11
C LEU A 43 -2.35 16.37 8.64
N PHE A 44 -1.85 15.36 7.91
CA PHE A 44 -2.62 14.20 7.46
C PHE A 44 -3.29 13.47 8.64
N ALA A 45 -2.55 13.28 9.73
CA ALA A 45 -3.13 12.74 10.96
C ALA A 45 -4.11 13.72 11.62
N GLN A 46 -3.72 14.99 11.75
CA GLN A 46 -4.49 16.03 12.44
C GLN A 46 -5.88 16.27 11.83
N ILE A 47 -6.01 16.24 10.50
CA ILE A 47 -7.31 16.46 9.83
C ILE A 47 -8.20 15.21 9.79
N GLY A 48 -7.70 14.07 10.28
CA GLY A 48 -8.43 12.81 10.41
C GLY A 48 -8.28 11.84 9.24
N CYS A 49 -7.34 12.05 8.31
CA CYS A 49 -7.14 11.08 7.21
C CYS A 49 -6.78 9.68 7.73
N THR A 50 -6.15 9.62 8.92
CA THR A 50 -5.76 8.38 9.60
C THR A 50 -6.93 7.59 10.20
N ASP A 51 -8.17 8.11 10.16
CA ASP A 51 -9.36 7.37 10.57
C ASP A 51 -9.54 6.09 9.73
N CYS A 52 -9.32 6.22 8.41
CA CYS A 52 -9.32 5.12 7.45
C CYS A 52 -7.89 4.74 7.02
N HIS A 53 -7.01 5.72 6.75
CA HIS A 53 -5.62 5.48 6.33
C HIS A 53 -4.68 5.31 7.52
N ARG A 54 -4.95 4.29 8.34
CA ARG A 54 -4.20 4.01 9.57
C ARG A 54 -2.72 3.76 9.28
N PRO A 55 -1.78 4.51 9.90
CA PRO A 55 -0.37 4.47 9.55
C PRO A 55 0.24 3.07 9.58
N ALA A 56 -0.14 2.26 10.58
CA ALA A 56 0.37 0.91 10.73
C ALA A 56 -0.69 -0.07 11.23
N LEU A 57 -0.53 -1.33 10.82
CA LEU A 57 -1.20 -2.50 11.37
C LEU A 57 -0.15 -3.42 12.00
N ILE A 58 -0.55 -4.20 13.01
CA ILE A 58 0.32 -5.18 13.65
C ILE A 58 -0.05 -6.57 13.16
N LEU A 59 0.93 -7.30 12.63
CA LEU A 59 0.82 -8.73 12.36
C LEU A 59 1.29 -9.51 13.59
N GLU A 60 0.35 -10.21 14.22
CA GLU A 60 0.62 -11.06 15.38
C GLU A 60 1.58 -12.21 15.05
N ASN A 61 1.58 -12.69 13.80
CA ASN A 61 2.51 -13.70 13.31
C ASN A 61 3.05 -13.29 11.92
N PRO A 62 4.36 -13.04 11.76
CA PRO A 62 4.95 -12.68 10.47
C PRO A 62 5.30 -13.88 9.58
N VAL A 63 5.01 -15.12 10.03
CA VAL A 63 5.27 -16.32 9.23
C VAL A 63 4.14 -16.50 8.22
N PHE A 64 4.47 -16.34 6.93
CA PHE A 64 3.59 -16.71 5.83
C PHE A 64 3.52 -18.24 5.70
N SER A 65 2.37 -18.76 5.28
CA SER A 65 2.15 -20.18 5.00
C SER A 65 1.30 -20.34 3.76
N GLU A 66 1.73 -21.25 2.88
CA GLU A 66 0.94 -21.79 1.77
C GLU A 66 0.84 -23.32 1.94
N PRO A 67 -0.37 -23.87 2.14
CA PRO A 67 -1.66 -23.19 2.21
C PRO A 67 -1.83 -22.28 3.43
N ASN A 68 -2.72 -21.29 3.32
CA ASN A 68 -3.00 -20.33 4.38
C ASN A 68 -3.90 -20.97 5.46
N PRO A 69 -3.56 -20.86 6.77
CA PRO A 69 -4.35 -21.45 7.86
C PRO A 69 -5.77 -20.86 8.00
N PHE A 70 -6.04 -19.70 7.40
CA PHE A 70 -7.35 -19.05 7.41
C PHE A 70 -8.18 -19.32 6.15
N ASN A 71 -7.73 -20.23 5.28
CA ASN A 71 -8.48 -20.60 4.09
C ASN A 71 -9.89 -21.14 4.48
N PRO A 72 -10.97 -20.65 3.82
CA PRO A 72 -12.32 -21.07 4.15
C PRO A 72 -12.54 -22.56 3.83
N PRO A 73 -13.58 -23.20 4.41
CA PRO A 73 -13.95 -24.56 4.04
C PRO A 73 -14.12 -24.72 2.52
N GLY A 74 -13.58 -25.81 1.97
CA GLY A 74 -13.58 -26.06 0.51
C GLY A 74 -12.31 -25.60 -0.21
N ASN A 75 -11.46 -24.81 0.44
CA ASN A 75 -10.13 -24.46 -0.06
C ASN A 75 -9.06 -25.34 0.59
N LEU A 76 -7.89 -25.45 -0.05
CA LEU A 76 -6.75 -26.22 0.45
C LEU A 76 -6.24 -25.63 1.78
N ARG A 77 -6.02 -26.47 2.79
CA ARG A 77 -5.55 -26.06 4.12
C ARG A 77 -4.21 -26.70 4.48
N PRO A 78 -3.49 -26.18 5.50
CA PRO A 78 -2.22 -26.76 5.92
C PRO A 78 -2.29 -28.27 6.25
N GLU A 79 -3.38 -28.73 6.84
CA GLU A 79 -3.61 -30.15 7.16
C GLU A 79 -3.81 -31.06 5.94
N ASP A 80 -4.19 -30.48 4.79
CA ASP A 80 -4.44 -31.23 3.56
C ASP A 80 -3.16 -31.53 2.77
N VAL A 81 -2.04 -30.89 3.13
CA VAL A 81 -0.76 -31.05 2.43
C VAL A 81 0.28 -31.69 3.33
N ARG A 82 1.14 -32.53 2.75
CA ARG A 82 2.22 -33.18 3.49
C ARG A 82 3.29 -32.21 3.99
N ARG A 83 3.51 -31.11 3.25
CA ARG A 83 4.58 -30.13 3.50
C ARG A 83 4.11 -28.73 3.13
N PRO A 84 3.51 -27.98 4.08
CA PRO A 84 3.25 -26.57 3.89
C PRO A 84 4.57 -25.81 3.64
N ILE A 85 4.53 -24.81 2.77
CA ILE A 85 5.66 -23.91 2.54
C ILE A 85 5.48 -22.70 3.45
N THR A 86 6.50 -22.40 4.24
CA THR A 86 6.47 -21.27 5.18
C THR A 86 7.75 -20.46 5.10
N PHE A 87 7.65 -19.15 5.32
CA PHE A 87 8.80 -18.25 5.46
C PHE A 87 8.43 -17.02 6.29
N ASP A 88 9.42 -16.41 6.91
CA ASP A 88 9.26 -15.27 7.81
C ASP A 88 9.40 -13.95 7.04
N LEU A 89 8.31 -13.19 6.92
CA LEU A 89 8.25 -11.93 6.17
C LEU A 89 9.17 -10.83 6.72
N THR A 90 9.74 -11.02 7.92
CA THR A 90 10.71 -10.09 8.51
C THR A 90 12.17 -10.46 8.23
N ARG A 91 12.43 -11.69 7.79
CA ARG A 91 13.80 -12.24 7.62
C ARG A 91 14.08 -12.74 6.20
N ASP A 92 13.11 -13.36 5.57
CA ASP A 92 13.25 -14.01 4.28
C ASP A 92 12.86 -13.07 3.11
N GLY A 93 13.25 -13.42 1.89
CA GLY A 93 12.98 -12.60 0.69
C GLY A 93 13.87 -11.34 0.56
N PRO A 94 13.75 -10.56 -0.53
CA PRO A 94 14.44 -9.28 -0.68
C PRO A 94 13.93 -8.20 0.30
N GLY A 95 14.81 -7.26 0.67
CA GLY A 95 14.41 -6.04 1.38
C GLY A 95 13.83 -4.96 0.45
N PRO A 96 13.20 -3.89 0.99
CA PRO A 96 12.83 -3.72 2.38
C PRO A 96 11.84 -4.79 2.86
N ARG A 97 11.97 -5.20 4.12
CA ARG A 97 11.12 -6.20 4.78
C ARG A 97 10.31 -5.55 5.88
N LEU A 98 9.31 -6.27 6.39
CA LEU A 98 8.56 -5.83 7.56
C LEU A 98 9.48 -5.67 8.78
N GLU A 99 9.23 -4.62 9.56
CA GLU A 99 9.90 -4.38 10.83
C GLU A 99 9.42 -5.41 11.86
N ARG A 100 10.34 -6.16 12.48
CA ARG A 100 10.04 -7.11 13.55
C ARG A 100 10.11 -6.41 14.90
N THR A 101 9.07 -6.56 15.71
CA THR A 101 9.05 -6.05 17.09
C THR A 101 9.79 -7.00 18.04
N PRO A 102 10.23 -6.54 19.22
CA PRO A 102 10.95 -7.39 20.18
C PRO A 102 10.16 -8.61 20.67
N ASP A 103 8.83 -8.55 20.68
CA ASP A 103 7.92 -9.64 21.03
C ASP A 103 7.64 -10.61 19.86
N GLY A 104 8.28 -10.41 18.72
CA GLY A 104 8.23 -11.32 17.57
C GLY A 104 7.09 -11.07 16.58
N ARG A 105 6.27 -10.04 16.80
CA ARG A 105 5.28 -9.54 15.84
C ARG A 105 5.95 -8.73 14.73
N ALA A 106 5.15 -8.23 13.78
CA ALA A 106 5.64 -7.33 12.74
C ALA A 106 4.76 -6.10 12.56
N ILE A 107 5.40 -4.97 12.23
CA ILE A 107 4.74 -3.71 11.92
C ILE A 107 4.58 -3.59 10.41
N VAL A 108 3.33 -3.39 9.96
CA VAL A 108 2.98 -3.17 8.55
C VAL A 108 2.56 -1.72 8.38
N ARG A 109 3.47 -0.86 7.90
CA ARG A 109 3.23 0.58 7.69
C ARG A 109 2.47 0.85 6.38
N ALA A 110 1.27 0.29 6.25
CA ALA A 110 0.52 0.27 5.00
C ALA A 110 -0.40 1.48 4.77
N TYR A 111 -0.62 2.34 5.78
CA TYR A 111 -1.54 3.48 5.70
C TYR A 111 -2.96 3.07 5.23
N THR A 112 -3.52 2.07 5.90
CA THR A 112 -4.86 1.53 5.65
C THR A 112 -5.35 0.80 6.90
N ASP A 113 -6.67 0.77 7.08
CA ASP A 113 -7.33 -0.09 8.04
C ASP A 113 -7.85 -1.40 7.45
N LEU A 114 -7.71 -1.58 6.12
CA LEU A 114 -8.25 -2.70 5.35
C LEU A 114 -9.76 -2.93 5.57
N LYS A 115 -10.51 -1.87 5.90
CA LYS A 115 -11.97 -1.91 5.99
C LYS A 115 -12.60 -1.35 4.73
N ARG A 116 -13.90 -1.60 4.60
CA ARG A 116 -14.73 -1.05 3.53
C ARG A 116 -15.43 0.21 4.01
N HIS A 117 -15.44 1.23 3.16
CA HIS A 117 -16.08 2.52 3.42
C HIS A 117 -16.85 3.00 2.20
N VAL A 118 -17.91 3.78 2.46
CA VAL A 118 -18.62 4.55 1.44
C VAL A 118 -17.93 5.90 1.27
N ILE A 119 -17.16 6.04 0.19
CA ILE A 119 -16.35 7.25 -0.10
C ILE A 119 -16.97 8.14 -1.20
N CYS A 120 -18.29 8.05 -1.38
CA CYS A 120 -19.05 8.78 -2.38
C CYS A 120 -20.47 9.02 -1.90
N ASP A 121 -21.16 9.99 -2.48
CA ASP A 121 -22.57 10.28 -2.21
C ASP A 121 -23.20 11.03 -3.39
N GLU A 122 -24.46 11.47 -3.23
CA GLU A 122 -25.20 12.19 -4.28
C GLU A 122 -24.52 13.49 -4.74
N ARG A 123 -23.72 14.14 -3.89
CA ARG A 123 -23.05 15.41 -4.23
C ARG A 123 -21.74 15.17 -4.97
N ASP A 124 -21.08 14.05 -4.73
CA ASP A 124 -19.87 13.64 -5.43
C ASP A 124 -19.91 12.12 -5.67
N PRO A 125 -20.53 11.70 -6.79
CA PRO A 125 -20.74 10.29 -7.09
C PRO A 125 -19.53 9.65 -7.78
N LEU A 126 -18.38 10.34 -7.88
CA LEU A 126 -17.27 9.89 -8.73
C LEU A 126 -16.86 8.45 -8.40
N PHE A 127 -16.69 8.11 -7.12
CA PHE A 127 -16.33 6.74 -6.72
C PHE A 127 -17.52 5.76 -6.71
N CYS A 128 -18.78 6.24 -6.71
CA CYS A 128 -20.00 5.42 -6.69
C CYS A 128 -20.38 4.92 -8.11
N ASN A 129 -19.43 4.26 -8.78
CA ASN A 129 -19.58 3.91 -10.20
C ASN A 129 -19.47 2.40 -10.48
N GLU A 130 -19.27 1.57 -9.44
CA GLU A 130 -19.30 0.12 -9.59
C GLU A 130 -20.73 -0.32 -9.93
N ARG A 131 -20.86 -1.22 -10.90
CA ARG A 131 -22.16 -1.64 -11.43
C ARG A 131 -22.55 -3.03 -10.99
N VAL A 132 -21.56 -3.84 -10.62
CA VAL A 132 -21.77 -5.25 -10.30
C VAL A 132 -21.58 -5.46 -8.81
N ILE A 133 -22.62 -5.99 -8.17
CA ILE A 133 -22.51 -6.46 -6.78
C ILE A 133 -21.56 -7.66 -6.77
N GLN A 134 -20.50 -7.57 -5.96
CA GLN A 134 -19.53 -8.64 -5.76
C GLN A 134 -19.95 -9.47 -4.55
N ASP A 135 -20.79 -10.49 -4.79
CA ASP A 135 -21.40 -11.33 -3.75
C ASP A 135 -22.23 -10.50 -2.75
N ARG A 136 -21.74 -10.28 -1.52
CA ARG A 136 -22.43 -9.51 -0.48
C ARG A 136 -21.89 -8.08 -0.30
N VAL A 137 -21.03 -7.61 -1.21
CA VAL A 137 -20.42 -6.28 -1.13
C VAL A 137 -21.24 -5.28 -1.96
N PRO A 138 -21.82 -4.23 -1.34
CA PRO A 138 -22.50 -3.17 -2.07
C PRO A 138 -21.57 -2.43 -3.03
N THR A 139 -22.13 -1.92 -4.13
CA THR A 139 -21.36 -1.24 -5.19
C THR A 139 -20.81 0.14 -4.81
N ASN A 140 -21.18 0.67 -3.64
CA ASN A 140 -20.66 1.94 -3.14
C ASN A 140 -19.62 1.77 -2.03
N GLN A 141 -19.20 0.54 -1.73
CA GLN A 141 -18.24 0.26 -0.67
C GLN A 141 -16.90 -0.18 -1.24
N PHE A 142 -15.84 0.50 -0.85
CA PHE A 142 -14.48 0.23 -1.31
C PHE A 142 -13.56 -0.06 -0.15
N LEU A 143 -12.65 -1.02 -0.35
CA LEU A 143 -11.56 -1.27 0.59
C LEU A 143 -10.61 -0.06 0.63
N THR A 144 -10.24 0.42 1.82
CA THR A 144 -9.24 1.48 1.95
C THR A 144 -7.92 1.04 1.31
N ARG A 145 -7.51 1.69 0.21
CA ARG A 145 -6.24 1.37 -0.47
C ARG A 145 -5.07 1.62 0.46
N LYS A 146 -4.11 0.69 0.50
CA LYS A 146 -2.80 0.87 1.14
C LYS A 146 -2.12 2.10 0.52
N LEU A 147 -1.67 3.09 1.29
CA LEU A 147 -0.97 4.25 0.72
C LEU A 147 0.56 4.12 0.72
N TRP A 148 1.11 3.02 1.25
CA TRP A 148 2.56 2.78 1.35
C TRP A 148 3.37 2.88 0.04
N ASP A 149 2.71 2.94 -1.12
CA ASP A 149 3.28 3.06 -2.46
C ASP A 149 2.62 4.18 -3.29
N VAL A 150 1.79 5.03 -2.68
CA VAL A 150 0.93 5.98 -3.42
C VAL A 150 1.72 6.97 -4.28
N GLY A 151 2.95 7.32 -3.90
CA GLY A 151 3.84 8.17 -4.70
C GLY A 151 4.34 7.52 -5.99
N SER A 152 4.13 6.22 -6.19
CA SER A 152 4.56 5.46 -7.38
C SER A 152 3.42 4.88 -8.20
N THR A 153 2.15 5.09 -7.80
CA THR A 153 1.02 4.34 -8.36
C THR A 153 -0.05 5.23 -9.00
N ALA A 154 0.35 6.38 -9.56
CA ALA A 154 -0.55 7.12 -10.44
C ALA A 154 -0.87 6.26 -11.69
N PRO A 155 -2.08 6.40 -12.29
CA PRO A 155 -3.21 7.21 -11.85
C PRO A 155 -3.99 6.58 -10.66
N TYR A 156 -4.81 7.40 -10.01
CA TYR A 156 -5.51 7.11 -8.75
C TYR A 156 -7.00 6.80 -8.96
N GLY A 157 -7.64 6.34 -7.88
CA GLY A 157 -9.01 5.84 -7.89
C GLY A 157 -9.07 4.38 -8.36
N HIS A 158 -10.20 3.70 -8.09
CA HIS A 158 -10.34 2.28 -8.48
C HIS A 158 -10.47 2.06 -9.99
N ARG A 159 -10.75 3.11 -10.76
CA ARG A 159 -10.73 3.10 -12.23
C ARG A 159 -9.40 3.55 -12.83
N GLY A 160 -8.48 4.10 -12.02
CA GLY A 160 -7.22 4.65 -12.52
C GLY A 160 -7.41 5.84 -13.47
N ASP A 161 -8.40 6.71 -13.21
CA ASP A 161 -8.76 7.84 -14.06
C ASP A 161 -8.49 9.22 -13.42
N LEU A 162 -7.98 9.25 -12.17
CA LEU A 162 -7.56 10.48 -11.51
C LEU A 162 -6.05 10.66 -11.61
N THR A 163 -5.58 11.79 -12.11
CA THR A 163 -4.16 11.97 -12.48
C THR A 163 -3.31 12.49 -11.33
N THR A 164 -3.93 13.05 -10.28
CA THR A 164 -3.20 13.62 -9.14
C THR A 164 -3.74 13.11 -7.80
N ILE A 165 -2.86 13.09 -6.79
CA ILE A 165 -3.24 12.79 -5.40
C ILE A 165 -4.29 13.80 -4.91
N THR A 166 -4.12 15.08 -5.23
CA THR A 166 -5.06 16.14 -4.86
C THR A 166 -6.45 15.85 -5.42
N GLU A 167 -6.56 15.50 -6.70
CA GLU A 167 -7.83 15.14 -7.32
C GLU A 167 -8.49 13.95 -6.63
N ALA A 168 -7.71 12.90 -6.31
CA ALA A 168 -8.22 11.77 -5.52
C ALA A 168 -8.75 12.20 -4.15
N ILE A 169 -8.02 13.07 -3.42
CA ILE A 169 -8.48 13.61 -2.13
C ILE A 169 -9.79 14.39 -2.30
N LEU A 170 -9.88 15.25 -3.33
CA LEU A 170 -11.04 16.12 -3.56
C LEU A 170 -12.32 15.36 -3.95
N HIS A 171 -12.20 14.11 -4.39
CA HIS A 171 -13.34 13.24 -4.66
C HIS A 171 -13.75 12.32 -3.50
N HIS A 172 -13.09 12.42 -2.35
CA HIS A 172 -13.54 11.72 -1.14
C HIS A 172 -14.85 12.33 -0.62
N ALA A 173 -15.93 11.55 -0.69
CA ALA A 173 -17.25 11.93 -0.21
C ALA A 173 -17.80 10.87 0.76
N GLY A 174 -19.11 10.88 1.04
CA GLY A 174 -19.73 9.93 1.97
C GLY A 174 -19.10 10.03 3.38
N GLU A 175 -18.60 8.91 3.89
CA GLU A 175 -17.92 8.81 5.19
C GLU A 175 -16.65 9.66 5.27
N ALA A 176 -15.96 9.90 4.15
CA ALA A 176 -14.70 10.63 4.08
C ALA A 176 -14.87 12.14 3.78
N ARG A 177 -16.11 12.59 3.57
CA ARG A 177 -16.44 14.00 3.27
C ARG A 177 -15.89 14.97 4.34
N PRO A 178 -16.03 14.73 5.65
CA PRO A 178 -15.52 15.66 6.66
C PRO A 178 -14.01 15.88 6.58
N GLN A 179 -13.24 14.82 6.32
CA GLN A 179 -11.78 14.87 6.17
C GLN A 179 -11.40 15.62 4.89
N ARG A 180 -12.11 15.38 3.77
CA ARG A 180 -11.94 16.17 2.54
C ARG A 180 -12.19 17.66 2.78
N GLU A 181 -13.29 18.00 3.43
CA GLU A 181 -13.66 19.40 3.67
C GLU A 181 -12.62 20.10 4.57
N ARG A 182 -12.05 19.39 5.56
CA ARG A 182 -10.91 19.90 6.34
C ARG A 182 -9.66 20.09 5.49
N PHE A 183 -9.35 19.15 4.58
CA PHE A 183 -8.24 19.31 3.63
C PHE A 183 -8.43 20.56 2.76
N GLN A 184 -9.63 20.76 2.20
CA GLN A 184 -9.94 21.93 1.37
C GLN A 184 -9.84 23.26 2.14
N ALA A 185 -10.09 23.24 3.45
CA ALA A 185 -10.01 24.41 4.32
C ALA A 185 -8.57 24.77 4.75
N LEU A 186 -7.59 23.89 4.53
CA LEU A 186 -6.18 24.17 4.82
C LEU A 186 -5.62 25.24 3.87
N ALA A 187 -4.60 25.95 4.32
CA ALA A 187 -3.79 26.80 3.44
C ALA A 187 -3.20 25.96 2.29
N GLN A 188 -2.97 26.59 1.14
CA GLN A 188 -2.46 25.88 -0.04
C GLN A 188 -1.10 25.20 0.21
N GLU A 189 -0.26 25.82 1.03
CA GLU A 189 1.02 25.27 1.48
C GLU A 189 0.87 24.00 2.33
N ASP A 190 -0.18 23.93 3.16
CA ASP A 190 -0.48 22.78 4.00
C ASP A 190 -1.11 21.63 3.19
N GLN A 191 -1.96 21.96 2.22
CA GLN A 191 -2.45 20.99 1.23
C GLN A 191 -1.27 20.39 0.44
N ALA A 192 -0.34 21.23 -0.01
CA ALA A 192 0.86 20.81 -0.72
C ALA A 192 1.78 19.96 0.17
N ALA A 193 1.93 20.31 1.46
CA ALA A 193 2.71 19.54 2.43
C ALA A 193 2.16 18.11 2.59
N ILE A 194 0.84 17.93 2.71
CA ILE A 194 0.21 16.60 2.74
C ILE A 194 0.50 15.81 1.46
N VAL A 195 0.41 16.46 0.29
CA VAL A 195 0.73 15.80 -0.98
C VAL A 195 2.21 15.43 -1.06
N GLU A 196 3.12 16.28 -0.55
CA GLU A 196 4.55 16.00 -0.50
C GLU A 196 4.86 14.82 0.42
N PHE A 197 4.18 14.72 1.58
CA PHE A 197 4.22 13.52 2.43
C PHE A 197 3.84 12.26 1.66
N LEU A 198 2.68 12.25 1.00
CA LEU A 198 2.17 11.08 0.27
C LEU A 198 3.13 10.67 -0.86
N LYS A 199 3.76 11.63 -1.53
CA LYS A 199 4.81 11.37 -2.54
C LYS A 199 6.05 10.69 -1.99
N THR A 200 6.30 10.75 -0.68
CA THR A 200 7.42 10.00 -0.06
C THR A 200 7.19 8.50 -0.03
N LEU A 201 5.94 8.03 -0.09
CA LEU A 201 5.59 6.61 0.01
C LEU A 201 5.72 5.96 -1.37
N GLN A 202 6.82 5.24 -1.60
CA GLN A 202 7.19 4.76 -2.94
C GLN A 202 7.64 3.30 -2.95
N VAL A 203 7.50 2.66 -4.11
CA VAL A 203 8.14 1.37 -4.36
C VAL A 203 9.65 1.55 -4.33
N LEU A 204 10.36 0.68 -3.60
CA LEU A 204 11.81 0.66 -3.56
C LEU A 204 12.40 -0.57 -4.27
N PRO A 205 13.60 -0.47 -4.84
CA PRO A 205 14.26 -1.61 -5.46
C PRO A 205 14.53 -2.74 -4.45
N PRO A 206 14.46 -4.02 -4.89
CA PRO A 206 14.82 -5.16 -4.04
C PRO A 206 16.22 -5.01 -3.41
N GLY A 207 16.30 -5.15 -2.10
CA GLY A 207 17.51 -4.97 -1.28
C GLY A 207 17.78 -3.54 -0.81
N ALA A 208 16.92 -2.56 -1.12
CA ALA A 208 17.05 -1.21 -0.58
C ALA A 208 16.76 -1.18 0.93
N PRO A 209 17.33 -0.21 1.67
CA PRO A 209 16.84 0.15 3.00
C PRO A 209 15.36 0.59 2.95
N PRO A 210 14.60 0.48 4.05
CA PRO A 210 13.17 0.89 4.09
C PRO A 210 12.96 2.39 3.89
N GLU A 211 14.00 3.18 4.08
CA GLU A 211 14.01 4.62 3.84
C GLU A 211 15.31 5.02 3.14
N VAL A 212 15.18 5.82 2.09
CA VAL A 212 16.29 6.35 1.29
C VAL A 212 16.01 7.80 0.91
N THR A 213 17.05 8.56 0.57
CA THR A 213 16.87 9.86 -0.08
C THR A 213 16.69 9.70 -1.59
N GLU A 214 16.19 10.75 -2.27
CA GLU A 214 16.09 10.78 -3.74
C GLU A 214 17.45 10.49 -4.42
N SER A 215 18.54 11.05 -3.91
CA SER A 215 19.91 10.80 -4.40
C SER A 215 20.34 9.35 -4.22
N GLN A 216 20.06 8.74 -3.06
CA GLN A 216 20.34 7.34 -2.78
C GLN A 216 19.52 6.42 -3.69
N LEU A 217 18.24 6.72 -3.91
CA LEU A 217 17.39 5.96 -4.83
C LEU A 217 17.93 5.99 -6.26
N ARG A 218 18.28 7.18 -6.78
CA ARG A 218 18.88 7.33 -8.12
C ARG A 218 20.13 6.48 -8.27
N GLU A 219 20.97 6.44 -7.25
CA GLU A 219 22.19 5.63 -7.24
C GLU A 219 21.90 4.13 -7.21
N LEU A 220 20.95 3.68 -6.38
CA LEU A 220 20.50 2.29 -6.33
C LEU A 220 19.97 1.83 -7.71
N VAL A 221 19.12 2.63 -8.35
CA VAL A 221 18.56 2.34 -9.68
C VAL A 221 19.68 2.26 -10.73
N ARG A 222 20.63 3.21 -10.73
CA ARG A 222 21.79 3.18 -11.65
C ARG A 222 22.62 1.92 -11.50
N ARG A 223 22.96 1.53 -10.27
CA ARG A 223 23.75 0.31 -10.00
C ARG A 223 23.04 -0.96 -10.46
N ARG A 224 21.70 -1.04 -10.30
CA ARG A 224 20.94 -2.19 -10.76
C ARG A 224 20.90 -2.31 -12.28
N ARG A 225 20.67 -1.20 -12.98
CA ARG A 225 20.74 -1.15 -14.45
C ARG A 225 22.11 -1.59 -14.96
N ALA A 226 23.20 -1.10 -14.36
CA ALA A 226 24.56 -1.50 -14.71
C ALA A 226 24.84 -3.00 -14.48
N ALA A 227 24.13 -3.63 -13.54
CA ALA A 227 24.25 -5.05 -13.24
C ALA A 227 23.36 -5.96 -14.11
N GLY A 228 22.73 -5.44 -15.17
CA GLY A 228 21.81 -6.20 -16.03
C GLY A 228 20.51 -6.61 -15.33
N ARG A 229 20.20 -6.01 -14.18
CA ARG A 229 18.96 -6.22 -13.43
C ARG A 229 18.05 -5.03 -13.70
N GLU A 230 17.35 -5.06 -14.85
CA GLU A 230 16.39 -4.01 -15.18
C GLU A 230 15.36 -3.85 -14.06
N TRP A 231 15.16 -2.60 -13.67
CA TRP A 231 14.12 -2.20 -12.74
C TRP A 231 13.26 -1.18 -13.49
N ASN A 232 12.13 -1.66 -13.98
CA ASN A 232 11.14 -0.85 -14.68
C ASN A 232 10.15 -0.36 -13.64
N GLN A 233 10.08 0.96 -13.46
CA GLN A 233 8.94 1.63 -12.85
C GLN A 233 7.98 2.02 -13.96
#